data_AF-A0A6L3ELA5-F1
#
_entry.id   AF-A0A6L3ELA5-F1
#
_cell.length_a   1.000
_cell.length_b   1.000
_cell.length_c   1.000
_cell.angle_alpha   90.00
_cell.angle_beta   90.00
_cell.angle_gamma   90.00
#
_symmetry.space_group_name_H-M   'P 1'
#
loop_
_entity.id
_entity.type
_entity.pdbx_description
1 polymer ?
#
loop_
_entity_poly.entity_id
_entity_poly.type
_entity_poly.pdbx_seq_one_letter_code
_entity_poly.pdbx_strand_id
1 'polypeptide(L)'
;MNDATRPWCAFVHTDRRQRLPALVAAYSLKTRGGGDDNFDVRILTVEGSVLDGRNDGRKATETTGGVWDHTHPKVFSFLRRSVPERMNYRGRAVLIDPDIVAIDSLCPLFESDMQGAAVMARYVEAGYLGVGAPYRATSVMLMDCAKLTYWSMACELEEYFAGRLGFRELIQLQLEPPGAIGSLEKKWNDLDELSPETRLLHFTRPSTQPWLTGLPMDDRIVDPTHPLVRPQTAPGRGNESFERYHLPNPDPTQCRVFFELLGECVADGLIDPAWIESEIAAGLVRRDLFDVLKRYGYQPGEPREQTLEKAYFGDSAVAPW
;
A
#
# COMPACT_ATOMS: atom_id res chain seq x y z
N MET A 1 4.69 -35.31 12.98
CA MET A 1 4.28 -35.86 11.67
C MET A 1 3.89 -34.68 10.81
N ASN A 2 4.76 -34.37 9.83
CA ASN A 2 4.70 -33.36 8.76
C ASN A 2 4.08 -31.99 9.08
N ASP A 3 4.95 -31.04 9.44
CA ASP A 3 4.73 -29.58 9.33
C ASP A 3 4.85 -29.12 7.86
N ALA A 4 4.18 -29.84 6.96
CA ALA A 4 4.04 -29.44 5.57
C ALA A 4 2.73 -28.63 5.46
N THR A 5 2.83 -27.47 4.80
CA THR A 5 1.76 -26.56 4.38
C THR A 5 1.19 -25.58 5.42
N ARG A 6 1.98 -24.59 5.85
CA ARG A 6 1.41 -23.26 6.16
C ARG A 6 1.66 -22.35 4.96
N PRO A 7 0.63 -21.94 4.21
CA PRO A 7 0.86 -21.01 3.09
C PRO A 7 1.29 -19.66 3.67
N TRP A 8 2.47 -19.21 3.31
CA TRP A 8 2.87 -17.81 3.47
C TRP A 8 2.16 -17.00 2.40
N CYS A 9 1.49 -15.94 2.79
CA CYS A 9 0.83 -15.06 1.83
C CYS A 9 1.27 -13.62 2.08
N ALA A 10 1.79 -12.99 1.02
CA ALA A 10 1.92 -11.54 0.99
C ALA A 10 0.64 -10.93 0.41
N PHE A 11 0.17 -9.85 1.01
CA PHE A 11 -0.96 -9.06 0.55
C PHE A 11 -0.49 -7.67 0.19
N VAL A 12 -0.87 -7.20 -1.00
CA VAL A 12 -0.83 -5.78 -1.35
C VAL A 12 -2.26 -5.28 -1.28
N HIS A 13 -2.53 -4.17 -0.60
CA HIS A 13 -3.88 -3.61 -0.58
C HIS A 13 -3.92 -2.28 -1.32
N THR A 14 -4.98 -2.04 -2.08
CA THR A 14 -5.05 -0.91 -3.01
C THR A 14 -6.48 -0.45 -3.28
N ASP A 15 -6.59 0.63 -4.04
CA ASP A 15 -7.80 1.14 -4.67
C ASP A 15 -7.53 1.43 -6.16
N ARG A 16 -8.54 1.95 -6.86
CA ARG A 16 -8.45 2.34 -8.27
C ARG A 16 -7.27 3.27 -8.58
N ARG A 17 -6.92 4.19 -7.67
CA ARG A 17 -5.89 5.22 -7.90
C ARG A 17 -4.48 4.67 -7.72
N GLN A 18 -4.31 3.69 -6.83
CA GLN A 18 -3.02 3.07 -6.52
C GLN A 18 -2.86 1.70 -7.18
N ARG A 19 -3.64 1.41 -8.24
CA ARG A 19 -3.64 0.09 -8.88
C ARG A 19 -2.34 -0.23 -9.62
N LEU A 20 -1.78 0.73 -10.36
CA LEU A 20 -0.48 0.57 -11.04
C LEU A 20 0.64 0.21 -10.06
N PRO A 21 0.93 1.03 -9.01
CA PRO A 21 2.01 0.70 -8.09
C PRO A 21 1.73 -0.60 -7.31
N ALA A 22 0.47 -0.93 -7.00
CA ALA A 22 0.13 -2.21 -6.38
C ALA A 22 0.47 -3.43 -7.25
N LEU A 23 0.28 -3.33 -8.57
CA LEU A 23 0.69 -4.38 -9.51
C LEU A 23 2.21 -4.54 -9.54
N VAL A 24 2.96 -3.43 -9.56
CA VAL A 24 4.43 -3.44 -9.50
C VAL A 24 4.91 -4.02 -8.17
N ALA A 25 4.28 -3.67 -7.07
CA ALA A 25 4.54 -4.24 -5.74
C ALA A 25 4.34 -5.75 -5.74
N ALA A 26 3.18 -6.23 -6.18
CA ALA A 26 2.85 -7.66 -6.23
C ALA A 26 3.78 -8.45 -7.17
N TYR A 27 4.16 -7.86 -8.30
CA TYR A 27 5.16 -8.42 -9.20
C TYR A 27 6.52 -8.56 -8.51
N SER A 28 7.02 -7.49 -7.88
CA SER A 28 8.30 -7.50 -7.18
C SER A 28 8.33 -8.55 -6.07
N LEU A 29 7.24 -8.72 -5.32
CA LEU A 29 7.12 -9.77 -4.31
C LEU A 29 7.23 -11.17 -4.94
N LYS A 30 6.52 -11.39 -6.05
CA LYS A 30 6.48 -12.71 -6.69
C LYS A 30 7.82 -13.10 -7.31
N THR A 31 8.48 -12.17 -8.01
CA THR A 31 9.75 -12.44 -8.69
C THR A 31 10.92 -12.54 -7.73
N ARG A 32 10.90 -11.80 -6.62
CA ARG A 32 11.91 -11.91 -5.55
C ARG A 32 11.65 -13.07 -4.59
N GLY A 33 10.42 -13.59 -4.52
CA GLY A 33 10.00 -14.71 -3.68
C GLY A 33 10.54 -16.09 -4.07
N GLY A 34 11.28 -16.20 -5.18
CA GLY A 34 12.13 -17.37 -5.47
C GLY A 34 11.43 -18.67 -5.87
N GLY A 35 10.15 -18.63 -6.26
CA GLY A 35 9.43 -19.82 -6.72
C GLY A 35 9.13 -20.86 -5.63
N ASP A 36 9.08 -20.44 -4.36
CA ASP A 36 8.59 -21.30 -3.27
C ASP A 36 7.09 -21.57 -3.48
N ASP A 37 6.72 -22.83 -3.66
CA ASP A 37 5.34 -23.28 -3.83
C ASP A 37 4.46 -22.95 -2.60
N ASN A 38 5.05 -22.66 -1.44
CA ASN A 38 4.34 -22.24 -0.23
C ASN A 38 4.16 -20.73 -0.11
N PHE A 39 4.62 -19.93 -1.09
CA PHE A 39 4.53 -18.48 -1.08
C PHE A 39 3.56 -17.94 -2.13
N ASP A 40 2.48 -17.33 -1.65
CA ASP A 40 1.43 -16.70 -2.45
C ASP A 40 1.47 -15.18 -2.33
N VAL A 41 1.01 -14.48 -3.38
CA VAL A 41 0.89 -13.02 -3.42
C VAL A 41 -0.51 -12.66 -3.89
N ARG A 42 -1.25 -11.91 -3.08
CA ARG A 42 -2.64 -11.52 -3.36
C ARG A 42 -2.81 -10.01 -3.30
N ILE A 43 -3.72 -9.49 -4.10
CA ILE A 43 -4.11 -8.07 -4.04
C ILE A 43 -5.50 -7.95 -3.42
N LEU A 44 -5.62 -7.10 -2.39
CA LEU A 44 -6.88 -6.70 -1.80
C LEU A 44 -7.30 -5.36 -2.39
N THR A 45 -8.54 -5.24 -2.85
CA THR A 45 -9.06 -4.03 -3.47
C THR A 45 -10.20 -3.43 -2.66
N VAL A 46 -10.32 -2.11 -2.72
CA VAL A 46 -11.53 -1.42 -2.25
C VAL A 46 -12.71 -1.86 -3.10
N GLU A 47 -12.53 -1.93 -4.42
CA GLU A 47 -13.52 -2.38 -5.40
C GLU A 47 -13.99 -3.80 -5.06
N GLY A 48 -15.30 -4.01 -5.03
CA GLY A 48 -15.92 -5.28 -4.66
C GLY A 48 -15.94 -5.61 -3.16
N SER A 49 -15.42 -4.73 -2.29
CA SER A 49 -15.45 -4.90 -0.84
C SER A 49 -16.59 -4.12 -0.16
N VAL A 50 -16.74 -4.25 1.17
CA VAL A 50 -17.65 -3.39 1.96
C VAL A 50 -17.27 -1.90 1.93
N LEU A 51 -16.05 -1.58 1.48
CA LEU A 51 -15.58 -0.22 1.31
C LEU A 51 -16.05 0.40 -0.03
N ASP A 52 -16.56 -0.41 -0.97
CA ASP A 52 -16.92 0.00 -2.33
C ASP A 52 -18.25 0.75 -2.39
N GLY A 53 -18.24 2.01 -1.97
CA GLY A 53 -19.35 2.97 -2.13
C GLY A 53 -20.61 2.72 -1.31
N ARG A 54 -20.83 1.50 -0.79
CA ARG A 54 -22.02 1.13 0.01
C ARG A 54 -22.23 2.01 1.25
N ASN A 55 -21.13 2.59 1.76
CA ASN A 55 -21.11 3.40 2.95
C ASN A 55 -20.99 4.91 2.66
N ASP A 56 -20.99 5.33 1.40
CA ASP A 56 -20.89 6.74 1.03
C ASP A 56 -22.01 7.57 1.64
N GLY A 57 -21.66 8.79 2.07
CA GLY A 57 -22.61 9.69 2.73
C GLY A 57 -22.83 9.41 4.22
N ARG A 58 -22.38 8.26 4.75
CA ARG A 58 -22.40 8.02 6.22
C ARG A 58 -21.50 9.04 6.93
N LYS A 59 -21.86 9.40 8.16
CA LYS A 59 -20.99 10.23 9.00
C LYS A 59 -19.69 9.48 9.32
N ALA A 60 -18.55 10.16 9.21
CA ALA A 60 -17.22 9.61 9.44
C ALA A 60 -16.44 10.56 10.36
N THR A 61 -15.79 10.03 11.39
CA THR A 61 -15.28 10.82 12.52
C THR A 61 -13.95 11.52 12.25
N GLU A 62 -13.10 11.00 11.37
CA GLU A 62 -11.72 11.52 11.24
C GLU A 62 -11.10 11.48 9.85
N THR A 63 -11.54 10.62 8.94
CA THR A 63 -10.75 10.32 7.74
C THR A 63 -11.13 11.07 6.48
N THR A 64 -12.34 11.60 6.41
CA THR A 64 -12.93 12.07 5.15
C THR A 64 -13.59 13.44 5.25
N GLY A 65 -13.21 14.25 6.25
CA GLY A 65 -13.80 15.57 6.45
C GLY A 65 -15.24 15.55 6.99
N GLY A 66 -15.64 14.46 7.67
CA GLY A 66 -16.93 14.34 8.35
C GLY A 66 -17.93 13.39 7.69
N VAL A 67 -17.74 13.05 6.41
CA VAL A 67 -18.65 12.22 5.60
C VAL A 67 -17.85 11.20 4.81
N TRP A 68 -18.22 9.92 4.88
CA TRP A 68 -17.54 8.85 4.16
C TRP A 68 -17.66 9.02 2.65
N ASP A 69 -16.51 8.85 1.99
CA ASP A 69 -16.33 8.85 0.55
C ASP A 69 -15.30 7.76 0.24
N HIS A 70 -15.73 6.67 -0.40
CA HIS A 70 -14.86 5.54 -0.73
C HIS A 70 -13.66 5.94 -1.62
N THR A 71 -13.76 7.06 -2.35
CA THR A 71 -12.66 7.57 -3.19
C THR A 71 -11.60 8.33 -2.40
N HIS A 72 -11.78 8.48 -1.09
CA HIS A 72 -10.82 9.16 -0.24
C HIS A 72 -9.50 8.37 -0.20
N PRO A 73 -8.32 9.01 -0.36
CA PRO A 73 -6.99 8.36 -0.43
C PRO A 73 -6.54 7.56 0.81
N LYS A 74 -7.41 7.39 1.80
CA LYS A 74 -7.14 6.66 3.04
C LYS A 74 -8.07 5.46 3.21
N VAL A 75 -9.07 5.26 2.35
CA VAL A 75 -10.08 4.20 2.52
C VAL A 75 -9.47 2.81 2.38
N PHE A 76 -8.58 2.60 1.42
CA PHE A 76 -7.89 1.31 1.25
C PHE A 76 -7.14 0.87 2.52
N SER A 77 -6.80 1.79 3.44
CA SER A 77 -6.18 1.49 4.73
C SER A 77 -6.99 0.57 5.63
N PHE A 78 -8.32 0.50 5.47
CA PHE A 78 -9.14 -0.43 6.25
C PHE A 78 -8.95 -1.89 5.84
N LEU A 79 -8.54 -2.16 4.58
CA LEU A 79 -8.30 -3.52 4.08
C LEU A 79 -7.24 -4.27 4.89
N ARG A 80 -6.33 -3.56 5.56
CA ARG A 80 -5.32 -4.15 6.46
C ARG A 80 -5.94 -5.07 7.51
N ARG A 81 -7.14 -4.73 7.97
CA ARG A 81 -7.88 -5.44 9.01
C ARG A 81 -8.54 -6.73 8.51
N SER A 82 -8.70 -6.89 7.20
CA SER A 82 -9.26 -8.11 6.61
C SER A 82 -8.26 -9.26 6.47
N VAL A 83 -6.96 -8.99 6.58
CA VAL A 83 -5.94 -10.01 6.24
C VAL A 83 -6.08 -11.30 7.07
N PRO A 84 -6.30 -11.25 8.40
CA PRO A 84 -6.54 -12.48 9.17
C PRO A 84 -7.75 -13.27 8.65
N GLU A 85 -8.86 -12.62 8.34
CA GLU A 85 -10.06 -13.25 7.75
C GLU A 85 -9.74 -13.90 6.40
N ARG A 86 -8.99 -13.22 5.52
CA ARG A 86 -8.56 -13.75 4.21
C ARG A 86 -7.64 -14.98 4.33
N MET A 87 -6.96 -15.11 5.45
CA MET A 87 -6.15 -16.27 5.80
C MET A 87 -6.92 -17.33 6.58
N ASN A 88 -8.24 -17.20 6.75
CA ASN A 88 -9.07 -18.02 7.61
C ASN A 88 -8.53 -18.13 9.04
N TYR A 89 -7.90 -17.04 9.52
CA TYR A 89 -7.22 -16.93 10.80
C TYR A 89 -6.14 -18.01 11.02
N ARG A 90 -5.36 -18.33 9.97
CA ARG A 90 -4.31 -19.35 10.02
C ARG A 90 -3.01 -18.85 9.38
N GLY A 91 -1.89 -19.38 9.87
CA GLY A 91 -0.59 -19.12 9.28
C GLY A 91 -0.10 -17.68 9.50
N ARG A 92 0.89 -17.30 8.70
CA ARG A 92 1.50 -15.96 8.72
C ARG A 92 1.17 -15.24 7.44
N ALA A 93 0.90 -13.94 7.56
CA ALA A 93 0.71 -13.06 6.43
C ALA A 93 1.62 -11.84 6.55
N VAL A 94 2.13 -11.38 5.42
CA VAL A 94 2.72 -10.04 5.31
C VAL A 94 1.75 -9.18 4.54
N LEU A 95 1.45 -7.99 5.02
CA LEU A 95 0.76 -6.96 4.26
C LEU A 95 1.74 -5.84 3.96
N ILE A 96 1.70 -5.30 2.73
CA ILE A 96 2.38 -4.07 2.34
C ILE A 96 1.43 -3.06 1.69
N ASP A 97 1.68 -1.77 1.88
CA ASP A 97 1.05 -0.67 1.15
C ASP A 97 1.37 -0.74 -0.36
N PRO A 98 0.54 -0.15 -1.24
CA PRO A 98 0.70 -0.31 -2.68
C PRO A 98 1.91 0.43 -3.25
N ASP A 99 2.46 1.39 -2.51
CA ASP A 99 3.64 2.18 -2.82
C ASP A 99 4.92 1.61 -2.18
N ILE A 100 4.97 0.29 -2.00
CA ILE A 100 6.13 -0.45 -1.50
C ILE A 100 6.55 -1.51 -2.52
N VAL A 101 7.84 -1.58 -2.83
CA VAL A 101 8.41 -2.62 -3.70
C VAL A 101 9.46 -3.46 -2.98
N ALA A 102 9.50 -4.75 -3.30
CA ALA A 102 10.49 -5.68 -2.79
C ALA A 102 11.79 -5.60 -3.59
N ILE A 103 12.89 -5.38 -2.87
CA ILE A 103 14.25 -5.41 -3.41
C ILE A 103 14.81 -6.83 -3.36
N ASP A 104 14.35 -7.64 -2.39
CA ASP A 104 14.84 -9.00 -2.12
C ASP A 104 13.70 -9.87 -1.54
N SER A 105 13.96 -11.15 -1.31
CA SER A 105 12.99 -12.14 -0.84
C SER A 105 12.41 -11.80 0.55
N LEU A 106 11.11 -12.05 0.72
CA LEU A 106 10.41 -11.94 2.00
C LEU A 106 10.53 -13.19 2.88
N CYS A 107 11.09 -14.30 2.41
CA CYS A 107 11.17 -15.53 3.22
C CYS A 107 11.79 -15.29 4.62
N PRO A 108 12.91 -14.53 4.74
CA PRO A 108 13.47 -14.23 6.07
C PRO A 108 12.53 -13.42 6.97
N LEU A 109 11.63 -12.61 6.41
CA LEU A 109 10.61 -11.91 7.18
C LEU A 109 9.54 -12.88 7.70
N PHE A 110 9.04 -13.78 6.84
CA PHE A 110 8.09 -14.81 7.27
C PHE A 110 8.64 -15.75 8.33
N GLU A 111 9.94 -16.03 8.30
CA GLU A 111 10.64 -16.89 9.27
C GLU A 111 11.00 -16.18 10.57
N SER A 112 10.89 -14.85 10.62
CA SER A 112 11.31 -14.07 11.78
C SER A 112 10.60 -14.52 13.06
N ASP A 113 11.32 -14.43 14.18
CA ASP A 113 10.75 -14.65 15.50
C ASP A 113 9.96 -13.41 15.92
N MET A 114 8.64 -13.58 16.05
CA MET A 114 7.73 -12.53 16.50
C MET A 114 7.71 -12.37 18.04
N GLN A 115 8.47 -13.18 18.78
CA GLN A 115 8.62 -13.09 20.24
C GLN A 115 7.29 -13.07 21.00
N GLY A 116 6.31 -13.82 20.51
CA GLY A 116 4.96 -13.87 21.09
C GLY A 116 4.01 -12.77 20.61
N ALA A 117 4.47 -11.76 19.87
CA ALA A 117 3.60 -10.75 19.25
C ALA A 117 2.60 -11.37 18.25
N ALA A 118 1.51 -10.66 18.02
CA ALA A 118 0.51 -10.97 17.00
C ALA A 118 0.76 -10.19 15.70
N VAL A 119 1.34 -8.99 15.81
CA VAL A 119 1.73 -8.14 14.67
C VAL A 119 3.14 -7.61 14.87
N MET A 120 3.96 -7.57 13.82
CA MET A 120 5.20 -6.80 13.76
C MET A 120 4.98 -5.60 12.84
N ALA A 121 5.32 -4.40 13.32
CA ALA A 121 5.27 -3.18 12.52
C ALA A 121 6.47 -2.29 12.87
N ARG A 122 6.90 -1.44 11.92
CA ARG A 122 8.04 -0.54 12.17
C ARG A 122 7.62 0.56 13.13
N TYR A 123 8.40 0.79 14.18
CA TYR A 123 8.23 1.99 15.00
C TYR A 123 8.95 3.18 14.36
N VAL A 124 8.27 4.31 14.27
CA VAL A 124 8.84 5.54 13.74
C VAL A 124 8.80 6.60 14.85
N GLU A 125 9.96 6.81 15.47
CA GLU A 125 10.11 7.72 16.61
C GLU A 125 9.97 9.20 16.19
N ALA A 126 10.52 9.56 15.03
CA ALA A 126 10.52 10.94 14.54
C ALA A 126 9.16 11.44 14.00
N GLY A 127 8.10 10.61 14.04
CA GLY A 127 6.82 10.94 13.42
C GLY A 127 6.84 10.83 11.89
N TYR A 128 5.70 11.13 11.25
CA TYR A 128 5.53 10.99 9.80
C TYR A 128 6.33 12.07 9.07
N LEU A 129 7.30 11.66 8.24
CA LEU A 129 8.24 12.56 7.55
C LEU A 129 8.97 13.53 8.50
N GLY A 130 9.24 13.09 9.74
CA GLY A 130 9.91 13.92 10.75
C GLY A 130 8.99 14.90 11.49
N VAL A 131 7.67 14.80 11.30
CA VAL A 131 6.67 15.69 11.89
C VAL A 131 5.64 14.89 12.70
N GLY A 132 5.28 15.40 13.87
CA GLY A 132 4.21 14.86 14.71
C GLY A 132 4.71 13.86 15.76
N ALA A 133 3.78 13.07 16.28
CA ALA A 133 4.06 12.10 17.34
C ALA A 133 4.63 10.78 16.77
N PRO A 134 5.39 10.03 17.59
CA PRO A 134 5.79 8.67 17.25
C PRO A 134 4.58 7.79 16.90
N TYR A 135 4.77 6.83 15.98
CA TYR A 135 3.70 5.93 15.56
C TYR A 135 4.22 4.57 15.12
N ARG A 136 3.32 3.59 14.99
CA ARG A 136 3.57 2.31 14.31
C ARG A 136 3.22 2.47 12.84
N ALA A 137 4.22 2.32 11.97
CA ALA A 137 4.02 2.31 10.53
C ALA A 137 3.48 0.94 10.11
N THR A 138 2.16 0.89 9.93
CA THR A 138 1.41 -0.29 9.46
C THR A 138 1.40 -0.45 7.95
N SER A 139 2.22 0.34 7.25
CA SER A 139 2.45 0.18 5.81
C SER A 139 3.15 -1.13 5.48
N VAL A 140 3.82 -1.74 6.45
CA VAL A 140 4.25 -3.15 6.40
C VAL A 140 3.87 -3.81 7.71
N MET A 141 3.15 -4.93 7.65
CA MET A 141 2.81 -5.73 8.83
C MET A 141 3.09 -7.20 8.60
N LEU A 142 3.89 -7.82 9.47
CA LEU A 142 3.92 -9.28 9.60
C LEU A 142 2.91 -9.69 10.67
N MET A 143 2.02 -10.61 10.34
CA MET A 143 0.89 -11.01 11.18
C MET A 143 0.90 -12.50 11.45
N ASP A 144 0.68 -12.87 12.72
CA ASP A 144 0.27 -14.22 13.11
C ASP A 144 -1.27 -14.26 13.12
N CYS A 145 -1.85 -14.71 12.00
CA CYS A 145 -3.30 -14.61 11.78
C CYS A 145 -4.11 -15.40 12.80
N ALA A 146 -3.54 -16.43 13.42
CA ALA A 146 -4.20 -17.23 14.46
C ALA A 146 -4.36 -16.48 15.78
N LYS A 147 -3.54 -15.45 16.03
CA LYS A 147 -3.68 -14.58 17.21
C LYS A 147 -4.62 -13.40 16.98
N LEU A 148 -5.07 -13.18 15.75
CA LEU A 148 -5.85 -12.01 15.34
C LEU A 148 -7.32 -12.36 15.06
N THR A 149 -7.87 -13.38 15.73
CA THR A 149 -9.26 -13.82 15.54
C THR A 149 -10.32 -12.80 15.93
N TYR A 150 -9.92 -11.71 16.59
CA TYR A 150 -10.79 -10.59 16.97
C TYR A 150 -10.77 -9.45 15.95
N TRP A 151 -9.88 -9.49 14.95
CA TRP A 151 -9.90 -8.53 13.85
C TRP A 151 -11.04 -8.89 12.90
N SER A 152 -11.96 -7.95 12.70
CA SER A 152 -12.98 -8.07 11.67
C SER A 152 -13.24 -6.70 11.07
N MET A 153 -12.89 -6.55 9.79
CA MET A 153 -13.00 -5.26 9.11
C MET A 153 -14.45 -4.77 9.10
N ALA A 154 -15.42 -5.66 8.90
CA ALA A 154 -16.83 -5.30 8.88
C ALA A 154 -17.31 -4.77 10.26
N CYS A 155 -16.95 -5.44 11.35
CA CYS A 155 -17.30 -4.99 12.69
C CYS A 155 -16.60 -3.67 13.06
N GLU A 156 -15.31 -3.55 12.77
CA GLU A 156 -14.53 -2.34 13.07
C GLU A 156 -15.02 -1.13 12.26
N LEU A 157 -15.47 -1.33 11.02
CA LEU A 157 -16.11 -0.28 10.23
C LEU A 157 -17.41 0.21 10.87
N GLU A 158 -18.26 -0.69 11.38
CA GLU A 158 -19.48 -0.28 12.08
C GLU A 158 -19.17 0.50 13.37
N GLU A 159 -18.15 0.10 14.13
CA GLU A 159 -17.67 0.84 15.29
C GLU A 159 -17.11 2.22 14.91
N TYR A 160 -16.40 2.30 13.78
CA TYR A 160 -15.90 3.55 13.21
C TYR A 160 -17.05 4.49 12.83
N PHE A 161 -18.07 4.00 12.10
CA PHE A 161 -19.24 4.80 11.72
C PHE A 161 -20.11 5.19 12.91
N ALA A 162 -20.14 4.37 13.97
CA ALA A 162 -20.78 4.71 15.23
C ALA A 162 -19.99 5.76 16.05
N GLY A 163 -18.78 6.12 15.61
CA GLY A 163 -17.90 7.07 16.28
C GLY A 163 -17.28 6.54 17.58
N ARG A 164 -17.26 5.21 17.76
CA ARG A 164 -16.62 4.54 18.89
C ARG A 164 -15.16 4.18 18.64
N LEU A 165 -14.73 4.26 17.39
CA LEU A 165 -13.38 3.98 16.94
C LEU A 165 -12.85 5.11 16.06
N GLY A 166 -11.65 5.61 16.36
CA GLY A 166 -10.92 6.57 15.53
C GLY A 166 -10.16 5.89 14.39
N PHE A 167 -9.99 6.59 13.27
CA PHE A 167 -9.19 6.04 12.16
C PHE A 167 -7.73 5.87 12.57
N ARG A 168 -7.18 6.88 13.27
CA ARG A 168 -5.79 6.82 13.72
C ARG A 168 -5.58 5.68 14.70
N GLU A 169 -6.51 5.50 15.64
CA GLU A 169 -6.46 4.44 16.64
C GLU A 169 -6.41 3.07 15.96
N LEU A 170 -7.26 2.85 14.95
CA LEU A 170 -7.32 1.62 14.20
C LEU A 170 -6.05 1.38 13.37
N ILE A 171 -5.66 2.35 12.53
CA ILE A 171 -4.56 2.17 11.58
C ILE A 171 -3.19 2.15 12.26
N GLN A 172 -3.02 2.85 13.39
CA GLN A 172 -1.75 2.83 14.13
C GLN A 172 -1.72 1.79 15.25
N LEU A 173 -2.69 0.86 15.28
CA LEU A 173 -2.76 -0.26 16.24
C LEU A 173 -2.79 0.21 17.71
N GLN A 174 -3.40 1.37 17.99
CA GLN A 174 -3.38 1.96 19.32
C GLN A 174 -4.25 1.20 20.33
N LEU A 175 -5.16 0.34 19.84
CA LEU A 175 -6.06 -0.47 20.65
C LEU A 175 -5.53 -1.88 20.93
N GLU A 176 -4.40 -2.27 20.33
CA GLU A 176 -3.85 -3.61 20.53
C GLU A 176 -3.30 -3.76 21.96
N PRO A 177 -3.46 -4.93 22.60
CA PRO A 177 -3.04 -5.10 23.98
C PRO A 177 -1.50 -5.02 24.12
N PRO A 178 -0.99 -4.64 25.30
CA PRO A 178 0.45 -4.61 25.55
C PRO A 178 1.13 -5.93 25.19
N GLY A 179 2.22 -5.87 24.43
CA GLY A 179 2.96 -7.04 23.95
C GLY A 179 2.40 -7.69 22.68
N ALA A 180 1.24 -7.28 22.17
CA ALA A 180 0.71 -7.79 20.91
C ALA A 180 1.45 -7.26 19.68
N ILE A 181 2.13 -6.12 19.80
CA ILE A 181 2.89 -5.49 18.71
C ILE A 181 4.39 -5.60 18.99
N GLY A 182 5.11 -6.33 18.14
CA GLY A 182 6.56 -6.33 18.09
C GLY A 182 7.11 -5.30 17.10
N SER A 183 8.42 -5.07 17.16
CA SER A 183 9.10 -4.11 16.28
C SER A 183 9.66 -4.81 15.04
N LEU A 184 9.38 -4.24 13.88
CA LEU A 184 9.99 -4.64 12.62
C LEU A 184 11.28 -3.83 12.36
N GLU A 185 12.34 -4.47 11.86
CA GLU A 185 13.57 -3.74 11.52
C GLU A 185 13.36 -2.78 10.34
N LYS A 186 14.17 -1.70 10.31
CA LYS A 186 14.14 -0.65 9.29
C LYS A 186 14.11 -1.19 7.85
N LYS A 187 14.95 -2.19 7.55
CA LYS A 187 15.09 -2.79 6.20
C LYS A 187 13.80 -3.33 5.58
N TRP A 188 12.84 -3.73 6.42
CA TRP A 188 11.56 -4.27 5.99
C TRP A 188 10.49 -3.21 5.77
N ASN A 189 10.80 -1.93 5.94
CA ASN A 189 9.90 -0.82 5.65
C ASN A 189 10.72 0.47 5.53
N ASP A 190 11.64 0.54 4.55
CA ASP A 190 12.56 1.68 4.38
C ASP A 190 11.83 2.88 3.76
N LEU A 191 11.73 3.97 4.53
CA LEU A 191 10.95 5.15 4.19
C LEU A 191 11.77 6.13 3.35
N ASP A 192 11.55 6.16 2.03
CA ASP A 192 12.27 6.98 1.04
C ASP A 192 13.81 6.87 1.09
N GLU A 193 14.34 5.75 1.60
CA GLU A 193 15.77 5.54 1.75
C GLU A 193 16.15 4.19 1.11
N LEU A 194 17.04 4.23 0.11
CA LEU A 194 17.54 3.03 -0.54
C LEU A 194 19.00 2.79 -0.16
N SER A 195 19.26 1.69 0.53
CA SER A 195 20.60 1.24 0.91
C SER A 195 20.81 -0.26 0.56
N PRO A 196 22.04 -0.78 0.65
CA PRO A 196 22.29 -2.22 0.46
C PRO A 196 21.52 -3.15 1.42
N GLU A 197 21.14 -2.62 2.59
CA GLU A 197 20.37 -3.34 3.60
C GLU A 197 18.87 -3.37 3.30
N THR A 198 18.37 -2.49 2.42
CA THR A 198 16.95 -2.39 2.09
C THR A 198 16.42 -3.70 1.53
N ARG A 199 15.24 -4.10 2.02
CA ARG A 199 14.49 -5.28 1.55
C ARG A 199 13.13 -4.88 0.99
N LEU A 200 12.49 -3.90 1.62
CA LEU A 200 11.26 -3.26 1.15
C LEU A 200 11.47 -1.75 1.09
N LEU A 201 11.45 -1.19 -0.12
CA LEU A 201 11.54 0.25 -0.37
C LEU A 201 10.13 0.84 -0.41
N HIS A 202 9.88 1.87 0.41
CA HIS A 202 8.59 2.52 0.54
C HIS A 202 8.65 3.97 0.06
N PHE A 203 7.84 4.31 -0.95
CA PHE A 203 7.71 5.65 -1.52
C PHE A 203 6.72 6.49 -0.71
N THR A 204 7.11 6.87 0.51
CA THR A 204 6.19 7.42 1.53
C THR A 204 5.65 8.81 1.23
N ARG A 205 6.35 9.58 0.39
CA ARG A 205 6.00 10.97 0.08
C ARG A 205 5.00 11.03 -1.07
N PRO A 206 3.71 11.33 -0.80
CA PRO A 206 2.71 11.36 -1.86
C PRO A 206 3.06 12.39 -2.92
N SER A 207 3.70 13.50 -2.54
CA SER A 207 4.08 14.55 -3.49
C SER A 207 5.15 14.13 -4.50
N THR A 208 5.93 13.09 -4.24
CA THR A 208 7.10 12.72 -5.04
C THR A 208 7.12 11.26 -5.47
N GLN A 209 5.97 10.58 -5.42
CA GLN A 209 5.84 9.22 -5.95
C GLN A 209 6.17 9.19 -7.46
N PRO A 210 7.08 8.31 -7.92
CA PRO A 210 7.63 8.35 -9.29
C PRO A 210 6.58 8.33 -10.41
N TRP A 211 5.47 7.61 -10.22
CA TRP A 211 4.39 7.44 -11.19
C TRP A 211 3.40 8.61 -11.25
N LEU A 212 3.46 9.58 -10.33
CA LEU A 212 2.51 10.70 -10.27
C LEU A 212 3.07 12.04 -10.76
N THR A 213 4.37 12.16 -10.99
CA THR A 213 5.03 13.44 -11.34
C THR A 213 4.27 14.22 -12.42
N GLY A 214 4.00 15.50 -12.15
CA GLY A 214 3.32 16.41 -13.06
C GLY A 214 1.79 16.35 -13.04
N LEU A 215 1.18 15.41 -12.31
CA LEU A 215 -0.26 15.37 -12.09
C LEU A 215 -0.70 16.34 -10.98
N PRO A 216 -1.95 16.84 -11.02
CA PRO A 216 -2.52 17.57 -9.90
C PRO A 216 -2.66 16.64 -8.67
N MET A 217 -2.35 17.17 -7.49
CA MET A 217 -2.44 16.43 -6.24
C MET A 217 -3.83 16.60 -5.63
N ASP A 218 -4.41 15.50 -5.15
CA ASP A 218 -5.66 15.52 -4.38
C ASP A 218 -5.52 16.45 -3.16
N ASP A 219 -6.47 17.35 -2.99
CA ASP A 219 -6.44 18.39 -1.96
C ASP A 219 -6.58 17.83 -0.54
N ARG A 220 -7.15 16.63 -0.42
CA ARG A 220 -7.29 15.85 0.82
C ARG A 220 -6.00 15.15 1.23
N ILE A 221 -5.02 15.03 0.33
CA ILE A 221 -3.68 14.53 0.64
C ILE A 221 -2.86 15.64 1.28
N VAL A 222 -2.25 15.31 2.42
CA VAL A 222 -1.37 16.20 3.17
C VAL A 222 0.04 15.64 3.14
N ASP A 223 0.97 16.37 2.52
CA ASP A 223 2.40 16.13 2.58
C ASP A 223 3.08 17.31 3.28
N PRO A 224 3.50 17.17 4.56
CA PRO A 224 4.11 18.26 5.32
C PRO A 224 5.43 18.77 4.72
N THR A 225 6.03 18.04 3.78
CA THR A 225 7.30 18.38 3.14
C THR A 225 7.13 19.08 1.79
N HIS A 226 5.91 19.14 1.27
CA HIS A 226 5.65 19.81 0.00
C HIS A 226 5.81 21.35 0.13
N PRO A 227 6.51 22.05 -0.79
CA PRO A 227 6.82 23.48 -0.66
C PRO A 227 5.60 24.41 -0.53
N LEU A 228 4.46 24.00 -1.08
CA LEU A 228 3.19 24.75 -1.00
C LEU A 228 2.31 24.37 0.19
N VAL A 229 2.72 23.41 1.03
CA VAL A 229 2.02 23.10 2.29
C VAL A 229 2.47 24.11 3.34
N ARG A 230 1.58 25.02 3.72
CA ARG A 230 1.82 26.03 4.75
C ARG A 230 1.26 25.59 6.11
N PRO A 231 1.89 25.96 7.23
CA PRO A 231 1.31 25.74 8.55
C PRO A 231 -0.07 26.39 8.67
N GLN A 232 -1.03 25.69 9.29
CA GLN A 232 -2.42 26.15 9.48
C GLN A 232 -2.58 27.42 10.34
N THR A 233 -1.49 28.03 10.82
CA THR A 233 -1.48 29.13 11.79
C THR A 233 -1.25 30.52 11.19
N ALA A 234 -1.21 30.69 9.87
CA ALA A 234 -1.05 32.02 9.26
C ALA A 234 -2.42 32.76 9.18
N PRO A 235 -2.62 33.86 9.94
CA PRO A 235 -3.88 34.59 9.88
C PRO A 235 -3.97 35.45 8.61
N GLY A 236 -5.13 35.43 7.96
CA GLY A 236 -5.56 36.53 7.08
C GLY A 236 -5.44 36.37 5.56
N ARG A 237 -5.53 35.16 4.97
CA ARG A 237 -5.77 35.04 3.52
C ARG A 237 -6.84 33.99 3.20
N GLY A 238 -7.71 34.33 2.27
CA GLY A 238 -8.83 33.50 1.81
C GLY A 238 -8.40 32.20 1.14
N ASN A 239 -9.40 31.38 0.77
CA ASN A 239 -9.29 30.11 0.04
C ASN A 239 -8.67 30.28 -1.36
N GLU A 240 -7.42 30.72 -1.46
CA GLU A 240 -6.63 30.60 -2.69
C GLU A 240 -6.15 29.15 -2.74
N SER A 241 -6.92 28.30 -3.42
CA SER A 241 -6.51 26.94 -3.79
C SER A 241 -5.38 27.03 -4.81
N PHE A 242 -4.13 27.11 -4.34
CA PHE A 242 -2.98 26.87 -5.19
C PHE A 242 -3.04 25.41 -5.63
N GLU A 243 -3.21 25.17 -6.94
CA GLU A 243 -3.11 23.83 -7.51
C GLU A 243 -1.74 23.26 -7.15
N ARG A 244 -1.74 22.22 -6.32
CA ARG A 244 -0.53 21.48 -5.96
C ARG A 244 -0.33 20.40 -7.02
N TYR A 245 0.91 20.23 -7.44
CA TYR A 245 1.28 19.20 -8.41
C TYR A 245 2.31 18.27 -7.79
N HIS A 246 2.26 17.00 -8.18
CA HIS A 246 3.29 16.04 -7.81
C HIS A 246 4.64 16.45 -8.43
N LEU A 247 5.67 16.50 -7.61
CA LEU A 247 7.03 16.87 -7.98
C LEU A 247 7.82 15.63 -8.43
N PRO A 248 8.94 15.83 -9.14
CA PRO A 248 9.88 14.74 -9.39
C PRO A 248 10.41 14.14 -8.08
N ASN A 249 10.60 12.82 -8.05
CA ASN A 249 11.26 12.18 -6.91
C ASN A 249 12.71 12.72 -6.78
N PRO A 250 13.15 13.10 -5.57
CA PRO A 250 14.48 13.66 -5.37
C PRO A 250 15.61 12.63 -5.57
N ASP A 251 15.32 11.33 -5.47
CA ASP A 251 16.29 10.26 -5.67
C ASP A 251 16.07 9.55 -7.03
N PRO A 252 16.95 9.77 -8.02
CA PRO A 252 16.85 9.11 -9.33
C PRO A 252 17.06 7.60 -9.25
N THR A 253 17.71 7.08 -8.20
CA THR A 253 17.91 5.63 -8.00
C THR A 253 16.60 4.97 -7.61
N GLN A 254 15.82 5.60 -6.74
CA GLN A 254 14.47 5.12 -6.38
C GLN A 254 13.53 5.15 -7.59
N CYS A 255 13.61 6.20 -8.42
CA CYS A 255 12.90 6.22 -9.71
C CYS A 255 13.28 5.02 -10.58
N ARG A 256 14.59 4.75 -10.72
CA ARG A 256 15.10 3.65 -11.54
C ARG A 256 14.51 2.31 -11.08
N VAL A 257 14.57 2.02 -9.77
CA VAL A 257 14.00 0.79 -9.20
C VAL A 257 12.54 0.59 -9.61
N PHE A 258 11.71 1.63 -9.43
CA PHE A 258 10.29 1.53 -9.78
C PHE A 258 10.06 1.30 -11.27
N PHE A 259 10.73 2.07 -12.14
CA PHE A 259 10.49 2.00 -13.58
C PHE A 259 11.14 0.80 -14.27
N GLU A 260 12.24 0.26 -13.73
CA GLU A 260 12.77 -1.04 -14.16
C GLU A 260 11.77 -2.16 -13.84
N LEU A 261 11.23 -2.21 -12.61
CA LEU A 261 10.18 -3.18 -12.24
C LEU A 261 8.90 -3.03 -13.08
N LEU A 262 8.46 -1.79 -13.35
CA LEU A 262 7.31 -1.55 -14.22
C LEU A 262 7.60 -1.99 -15.67
N GLY A 263 8.82 -1.74 -16.16
CA GLY A 263 9.25 -2.23 -17.47
C GLY A 263 9.22 -3.75 -17.57
N GLU A 264 9.68 -4.45 -16.53
CA GLU A 264 9.57 -5.91 -16.41
C GLU A 264 8.10 -6.38 -16.41
N CYS A 265 7.23 -5.72 -15.63
CA CYS A 265 5.79 -6.05 -15.59
C CYS A 265 5.16 -6.00 -17.00
N VAL A 266 5.53 -5.01 -17.81
CA VAL A 266 5.03 -4.88 -19.18
C VAL A 266 5.67 -5.93 -20.09
N ALA A 267 6.99 -6.15 -19.99
CA ALA A 267 7.72 -7.12 -20.81
C ALA A 267 7.25 -8.56 -20.58
N ASP A 268 6.86 -8.90 -19.34
CA ASP A 268 6.32 -10.22 -19.00
C ASP A 268 4.83 -10.37 -19.31
N GLY A 269 4.17 -9.30 -19.78
CA GLY A 269 2.74 -9.30 -20.12
C GLY A 269 1.83 -9.22 -18.90
N LEU A 270 2.34 -8.88 -17.72
CA LEU A 270 1.49 -8.65 -16.55
C LEU A 270 0.64 -7.39 -16.73
N ILE A 271 1.24 -6.32 -17.24
CA ILE A 271 0.56 -5.04 -17.47
C ILE A 271 0.50 -4.78 -18.97
N ASP A 272 -0.72 -4.69 -19.50
CA ASP A 272 -0.96 -4.31 -20.89
C ASP A 272 -0.61 -2.83 -21.11
N PRO A 273 0.22 -2.49 -22.11
CA PRO A 273 0.43 -1.10 -22.52
C PRO A 273 -0.87 -0.34 -22.79
N ALA A 274 -1.89 -0.96 -23.38
CA ALA A 274 -3.18 -0.32 -23.64
C ALA A 274 -3.92 0.03 -22.33
N TRP A 275 -3.76 -0.79 -21.28
CA TRP A 275 -4.27 -0.46 -19.95
C TRP A 275 -3.54 0.75 -19.36
N ILE A 276 -2.21 0.81 -19.47
CA ILE A 276 -1.42 1.99 -19.04
C ILE A 276 -1.88 3.25 -19.76
N GLU A 277 -2.16 3.19 -21.08
CA GLU A 277 -2.71 4.33 -21.82
C GLU A 277 -4.06 4.79 -21.23
N SER A 278 -4.91 3.86 -20.80
CA SER A 278 -6.16 4.18 -20.14
C SER A 278 -5.96 4.83 -18.76
N GLU A 279 -4.94 4.41 -18.00
CA GLU A 279 -4.55 5.02 -16.72
C GLU A 279 -4.03 6.45 -16.91
N ILE A 280 -3.24 6.69 -17.96
CA ILE A 280 -2.76 8.01 -18.36
C ILE A 280 -3.94 8.91 -18.75
N ALA A 281 -4.86 8.41 -19.56
CA ALA A 281 -6.05 9.13 -20.00
C ALA A 281 -6.96 9.50 -18.82
N ALA A 282 -7.06 8.62 -17.82
CA ALA A 282 -7.79 8.86 -16.57
C ALA A 282 -7.06 9.82 -15.61
N GLY A 283 -5.82 10.20 -15.89
CA GLY A 283 -5.01 11.07 -15.04
C GLY A 283 -4.60 10.41 -13.72
N LEU A 284 -4.50 9.07 -13.71
CA LEU A 284 -4.09 8.30 -12.52
C LEU A 284 -2.58 8.09 -12.47
N VAL A 285 -1.90 8.21 -13.61
CA VAL A 285 -0.44 8.11 -13.74
C VAL A 285 0.07 9.18 -14.71
N ARG A 286 1.35 9.54 -14.55
CA ARG A 286 2.02 10.62 -15.30
C ARG A 286 1.88 10.46 -16.82
N ARG A 287 1.73 11.58 -17.52
CA ARG A 287 1.46 11.61 -18.98
C ARG A 287 2.62 11.11 -19.84
N ASP A 288 3.85 11.25 -19.36
CA ASP A 288 5.09 10.87 -20.04
C ASP A 288 5.59 9.47 -19.63
N LEU A 289 4.73 8.63 -19.03
CA LEU A 289 5.15 7.35 -18.43
C LEU A 289 5.90 6.44 -19.41
N PHE A 290 5.45 6.33 -20.67
CA PHE A 290 6.15 5.53 -21.67
C PHE A 290 7.52 6.09 -22.06
N ASP A 291 7.70 7.42 -22.07
CA ASP A 291 9.00 8.04 -22.33
C ASP A 291 9.97 7.79 -21.17
N VAL A 292 9.45 7.76 -19.94
CA VAL A 292 10.23 7.40 -18.75
C VAL A 292 10.61 5.92 -18.77
N LEU A 293 9.69 5.03 -19.13
CA LEU A 293 10.00 3.60 -19.29
C LEU A 293 11.13 3.38 -20.31
N LYS A 294 11.05 4.03 -21.49
CA LYS A 294 12.12 3.97 -22.50
C LYS A 294 13.46 4.46 -21.95
N ARG A 295 13.45 5.52 -21.14
CA ARG A 295 14.66 6.05 -20.48
C ARG A 295 15.30 5.02 -19.54
N TYR A 296 14.50 4.16 -18.91
CA TYR A 296 14.96 3.08 -18.04
C TYR A 296 15.09 1.73 -18.76
N GLY A 297 15.20 1.74 -20.09
CA GLY A 297 15.58 0.56 -20.87
C GLY A 297 14.42 -0.33 -21.32
N TYR A 298 13.17 0.04 -21.05
CA TYR A 298 12.02 -0.67 -21.62
C TYR A 298 12.06 -0.59 -23.16
N GLN A 299 11.99 -1.75 -23.80
CA GLN A 299 11.80 -1.90 -25.23
C GLN A 299 10.42 -2.53 -25.46
N PRO A 300 9.58 -1.98 -26.35
CA PRO A 300 8.31 -2.61 -26.70
C PRO A 300 8.53 -4.05 -27.20
N GLY A 301 7.98 -5.04 -26.50
CA GLY A 301 7.97 -6.44 -26.93
C GLY A 301 6.72 -6.78 -27.75
N GLU A 302 6.70 -7.97 -28.36
CA GLU A 302 5.46 -8.51 -28.93
C GLU A 302 4.44 -8.77 -27.80
N PRO A 303 3.16 -8.42 -27.97
CA PRO A 303 2.13 -8.68 -26.98
C PRO A 303 2.05 -10.17 -26.66
N ARG A 304 2.22 -10.55 -25.38
CA ARG A 304 1.94 -11.93 -24.94
C ARG A 304 0.42 -12.07 -24.69
N GLU A 305 -0.17 -13.16 -25.17
CA GLU A 305 -1.64 -13.41 -25.17
C GLU A 305 -2.30 -13.45 -23.77
N GLN A 306 -1.53 -13.46 -22.67
CA GLN A 306 -2.07 -13.52 -21.31
C GLN A 306 -1.69 -12.29 -20.50
N THR A 307 -2.70 -11.48 -20.14
CA THR A 307 -2.59 -10.44 -19.11
C THR A 307 -2.76 -11.06 -17.72
N LEU A 308 -1.67 -11.09 -16.95
CA LEU A 308 -1.66 -11.57 -15.56
C LEU A 308 -2.41 -10.64 -14.59
N GLU A 309 -3.06 -9.56 -15.05
CA GLU A 309 -4.08 -8.87 -14.26
C GLU A 309 -5.13 -9.89 -13.74
N LYS A 310 -5.51 -10.87 -14.58
CA LYS A 310 -6.34 -12.00 -14.14
C LYS A 310 -5.66 -12.95 -13.16
N ALA A 311 -4.33 -12.97 -13.04
CA ALA A 311 -3.63 -13.83 -12.08
C ALA A 311 -3.61 -13.23 -10.67
N TYR A 312 -3.46 -11.90 -10.56
CA TYR A 312 -3.46 -11.22 -9.26
C TYR A 312 -4.86 -10.74 -8.82
N PHE A 313 -5.76 -10.48 -9.77
CA PHE A 313 -7.15 -10.08 -9.51
C PHE A 313 -8.17 -11.18 -9.87
N GLY A 314 -7.72 -12.39 -10.27
CA GLY A 314 -8.59 -13.49 -10.71
C GLY A 314 -9.45 -14.09 -9.61
N ASP A 315 -10.74 -14.18 -9.90
CA ASP A 315 -11.83 -14.75 -9.09
C ASP A 315 -11.65 -14.59 -7.58
N SER A 316 -11.37 -13.37 -7.14
CA SER A 316 -11.76 -12.92 -5.80
C SER A 316 -13.29 -12.73 -5.71
N ALA A 317 -14.05 -13.67 -6.27
CA ALA A 317 -15.29 -14.14 -5.68
C ALA A 317 -14.98 -14.96 -4.41
N VAL A 318 -14.13 -14.43 -3.54
CA VAL A 318 -14.20 -14.79 -2.13
C VAL A 318 -15.50 -14.15 -1.68
N ALA A 319 -16.44 -15.01 -1.28
CA ALA A 319 -17.82 -14.72 -0.91
C ALA A 319 -18.09 -13.24 -0.56
N PRO A 320 -19.18 -12.65 -1.10
CA PRO A 320 -19.57 -11.31 -0.70
C PRO A 320 -19.57 -11.25 0.83
N TRP A 321 -18.86 -10.24 1.36
CA TRP A 321 -18.94 -9.82 2.74
C TRP A 321 -20.39 -9.79 3.23
#